data_AF-A0ABD2W2A2-F1
#
_entry.id   AF-A0ABD2W2A2-F1
#
_cell.length_a   1.000
_cell.length_b   1.000
_cell.length_c   1.000
_cell.angle_alpha   90.00
_cell.angle_beta   90.00
_cell.angle_gamma   90.00
#
_symmetry.space_group_name_H-M   'P 1'
#
loop_
_entity.id
_entity.type
_entity.pdbx_description
1 polymer ?
#
loop_
_entity_poly.entity_id
_entity_poly.type
_entity_poly.pdbx_seq_one_letter_code
_entity_poly.pdbx_strand_id
1 'polypeptide(L)'
;METIFFHELENHKRDLDQFVRRSKTWLFMHGLRKLREALEKEKLSYFWHSRLNLFEKMSSATMQNHANRIRNIIDEIDNKIDNDKLILARKILTAHESNYLLRGPGYEYNYVEHEKEPAGNWNCKIL
;
A
#
# COMPACT_ATOMS: atom_id res chain seq x y z
N MET A 1 -4.62 -1.00 -4.43
CA MET A 1 -4.66 0.39 -3.92
C MET A 1 -5.28 1.36 -4.93
N GLU A 2 -4.92 1.29 -6.21
CA GLU A 2 -5.47 2.19 -7.25
C GLU A 2 -7.01 2.25 -7.29
N THR A 3 -7.69 1.09 -7.38
CA THR A 3 -9.17 1.02 -7.40
C THR A 3 -9.83 1.70 -6.19
N ILE A 4 -9.19 1.66 -5.02
CA ILE A 4 -9.72 2.35 -3.83
C ILE A 4 -9.72 3.85 -4.05
N PHE A 5 -8.62 4.42 -4.55
CA PHE A 5 -8.56 5.85 -4.79
C PHE A 5 -9.50 6.30 -5.90
N PHE A 6 -9.74 5.49 -6.94
CA PHE A 6 -10.76 5.83 -7.93
C PHE A 6 -12.16 5.94 -7.32
N HIS A 7 -12.55 4.99 -6.46
CA HIS A 7 -13.81 5.09 -5.73
C HIS A 7 -13.84 6.28 -4.78
N GLU A 8 -12.75 6.55 -4.06
CA GLU A 8 -12.69 7.69 -3.14
C GLU A 8 -12.75 9.05 -3.86
N LEU A 9 -12.17 9.17 -5.05
CA LEU A 9 -12.27 10.38 -5.88
C LEU A 9 -13.72 10.60 -6.35
N GLU A 10 -14.44 9.55 -6.74
CA GLU A 10 -15.87 9.67 -7.09
C GLU A 10 -16.72 9.99 -5.84
N ASN A 11 -16.42 9.36 -4.69
CA ASN A 11 -17.12 9.60 -3.42
C ASN A 11 -16.96 11.05 -2.92
N HIS A 12 -15.78 11.66 -3.16
CA HIS A 12 -15.48 13.05 -2.77
C HIS A 12 -15.66 14.04 -3.93
N LYS A 13 -16.45 13.72 -4.95
CA LYS A 13 -16.64 14.60 -6.12
C LYS A 13 -17.15 16.01 -5.76
N ARG A 14 -17.89 16.14 -4.66
CA ARG A 14 -18.44 17.43 -4.19
C ARG A 14 -17.42 18.29 -3.43
N ASP A 15 -16.40 17.67 -2.85
CA ASP A 15 -15.36 18.29 -2.05
C ASP A 15 -13.95 17.90 -2.53
N LEU A 16 -13.83 17.61 -3.84
CA LEU A 16 -12.66 17.00 -4.45
C LEU A 16 -11.39 17.80 -4.16
N ASP A 17 -11.46 19.13 -4.30
CA ASP A 17 -10.34 20.02 -4.00
C ASP A 17 -9.86 19.91 -2.55
N GLN A 18 -10.78 19.77 -1.58
CA GLN A 18 -10.39 19.59 -0.19
C GLN A 18 -9.78 18.22 0.05
N PHE A 19 -10.33 17.18 -0.58
CA PHE A 19 -9.83 15.82 -0.47
C PHE A 19 -8.39 15.70 -1.02
N VAL A 20 -8.14 16.16 -2.25
CA VAL A 20 -6.82 16.02 -2.90
C VAL A 20 -5.75 16.93 -2.29
N ARG A 21 -6.16 18.02 -1.61
CA ARG A 21 -5.23 18.93 -0.89
C ARG A 21 -4.77 18.39 0.47
N ARG A 22 -5.32 17.28 0.96
CA ARG A 22 -4.83 16.63 2.18
C ARG A 22 -3.37 16.19 2.00
N SER A 23 -2.65 16.06 3.10
CA SER A 23 -1.24 15.63 3.05
C SER A 23 -1.13 14.23 2.45
N LYS A 24 -0.01 13.95 1.76
CA LYS A 24 0.26 12.61 1.19
C LYS A 24 0.18 11.50 2.26
N THR A 25 0.68 11.79 3.46
CA THR A 25 0.56 10.89 4.62
C THR A 25 -0.90 10.61 4.97
N TRP A 26 -1.73 11.65 5.04
CA TRP A 26 -3.14 11.49 5.35
C TRP A 26 -3.85 10.66 4.26
N LEU A 27 -3.61 10.96 2.98
CA LEU A 27 -4.18 10.22 1.85
C LEU A 27 -3.75 8.75 1.85
N PHE A 28 -2.47 8.49 2.14
CA PHE A 28 -1.96 7.12 2.27
C PHE A 28 -2.66 6.36 3.41
N MET A 29 -2.75 6.96 4.59
CA MET A 29 -3.44 6.36 5.74
C MET A 29 -4.93 6.16 5.49
N HIS A 30 -5.57 7.10 4.80
CA HIS A 30 -6.96 6.98 4.34
C HIS A 30 -7.15 5.78 3.41
N GLY A 31 -6.27 5.63 2.42
CA GLY A 31 -6.28 4.47 1.52
C GLY A 31 -6.10 3.13 2.25
N LEU A 32 -5.22 3.06 3.24
CA LEU A 32 -5.03 1.85 4.07
C LEU A 32 -6.29 1.52 4.87
N ARG A 33 -6.95 2.51 5.47
CA ARG A 33 -8.22 2.32 6.19
C ARG A 33 -9.32 1.81 5.27
N LYS A 34 -9.44 2.39 4.07
CA LYS A 34 -10.39 1.93 3.05
C LYS A 34 -10.10 0.52 2.53
N LEU A 35 -8.83 0.15 2.39
CA LEU A 35 -8.46 -1.22 2.04
C LEU A 35 -8.86 -2.22 3.13
N ARG A 36 -8.62 -1.87 4.40
CA ARG A 36 -9.04 -2.69 5.54
C ARG A 36 -10.56 -2.88 5.55
N GLU A 37 -11.32 -1.80 5.43
CA GLU A 37 -12.80 -1.85 5.37
C GLU A 37 -13.30 -2.73 4.21
N ALA A 38 -12.65 -2.67 3.05
CA ALA A 38 -13.02 -3.48 1.90
C ALA A 38 -12.73 -4.97 2.13
N LEU A 39 -11.61 -5.31 2.78
CA LEU A 39 -11.27 -6.69 3.15
C LEU A 39 -12.22 -7.25 4.21
N GLU A 40 -12.56 -6.47 5.24
CA GLU A 40 -13.55 -6.85 6.27
C GLU A 40 -14.95 -7.09 5.68
N LYS A 41 -15.30 -6.36 4.62
CA LYS A 41 -16.55 -6.54 3.87
C LYS A 41 -16.47 -7.58 2.75
N GLU A 42 -15.29 -8.17 2.55
CA GLU A 42 -14.99 -9.12 1.48
C GLU A 42 -15.36 -8.60 0.07
N LYS A 43 -15.35 -7.27 -0.09
CA LYS A 43 -15.87 -6.62 -1.28
C LYS A 43 -15.06 -5.40 -1.66
N LEU A 44 -14.49 -5.46 -2.85
CA LEU A 44 -13.92 -4.33 -3.56
C LEU A 44 -14.35 -4.42 -5.03
N SER A 45 -15.41 -3.70 -5.40
CA SER A 45 -15.86 -3.65 -6.79
C SER A 45 -14.78 -3.02 -7.68
N TYR A 46 -14.52 -3.62 -8.84
CA TYR A 46 -13.67 -2.99 -9.85
C TYR A 46 -14.30 -1.68 -10.32
N PHE A 47 -13.49 -0.62 -10.42
CA PHE A 47 -14.00 0.73 -10.68
C PHE A 47 -14.76 0.82 -12.01
N TRP A 48 -14.18 0.27 -13.08
CA TRP A 48 -14.77 0.32 -14.41
C TRP A 48 -15.88 -0.71 -14.65
N HIS A 49 -16.01 -1.72 -13.77
CA HIS A 49 -17.03 -2.75 -13.88
C HIS A 49 -17.55 -3.17 -12.51
N SER A 50 -18.61 -2.51 -12.05
CA SER A 50 -19.14 -2.65 -10.68
C SER A 50 -19.55 -4.08 -10.27
N ARG A 51 -19.88 -4.94 -11.24
CA ARG A 51 -20.23 -6.36 -10.99
C ARG A 51 -19.01 -7.26 -10.70
N LEU A 52 -17.79 -6.82 -11.00
CA LEU A 52 -16.58 -7.61 -10.72
C LEU A 52 -16.07 -7.28 -9.31
N ASN A 53 -15.98 -8.28 -8.44
CA ASN A 53 -15.34 -8.15 -7.14
C ASN A 53 -13.86 -8.53 -7.25
N LEU A 54 -12.95 -7.61 -6.92
CA LEU A 54 -11.51 -7.87 -6.98
C LEU A 54 -11.05 -8.91 -5.96
N PHE A 55 -11.87 -9.23 -4.96
CA PHE A 55 -11.59 -10.26 -3.97
C PHE A 55 -12.27 -11.59 -4.24
N GLU A 56 -12.96 -11.77 -5.37
CA GLU A 56 -13.75 -12.97 -5.69
C GLU A 56 -12.97 -14.30 -5.55
N LYS A 57 -11.67 -14.28 -5.84
CA LYS A 57 -10.81 -15.48 -5.76
C LYS A 57 -10.10 -15.65 -4.42
N MET A 58 -10.26 -14.71 -3.49
CA MET A 58 -9.60 -14.75 -2.19
C MET A 58 -10.53 -15.39 -1.15
N SER A 59 -10.00 -16.27 -0.31
CA SER A 59 -10.79 -16.84 0.78
C SER A 59 -11.09 -15.81 1.86
N SER A 60 -12.23 -15.95 2.54
CA SER A 60 -12.60 -15.15 3.72
C SER A 60 -11.49 -15.12 4.78
N ALA A 61 -10.91 -16.28 5.10
CA ALA A 61 -9.81 -16.38 6.06
C ALA A 61 -8.57 -15.58 5.62
N THR A 62 -8.22 -15.64 4.33
CA THR A 62 -7.12 -14.86 3.76
C THR A 62 -7.42 -13.36 3.85
N MET A 63 -8.63 -12.93 3.49
CA MET A 63 -9.05 -11.52 3.57
C MET A 63 -8.98 -11.01 5.01
N GLN A 64 -9.50 -11.76 5.97
CA GLN A 64 -9.47 -11.38 7.38
C GLN A 64 -8.04 -11.30 7.92
N ASN A 65 -7.17 -12.22 7.51
CA ASN A 65 -5.75 -12.16 7.85
C ASN A 65 -5.09 -10.90 7.31
N HIS A 66 -5.39 -10.50 6.07
CA HIS A 66 -4.90 -9.24 5.51
C HIS A 66 -5.48 -8.01 6.22
N ALA A 67 -6.78 -8.00 6.54
CA ALA A 67 -7.41 -6.92 7.29
C ALA A 67 -6.75 -6.73 8.66
N ASN A 68 -6.50 -7.82 9.40
CA ASN A 68 -5.80 -7.80 10.68
C ASN A 68 -4.37 -7.26 10.55
N ARG A 69 -3.63 -7.66 9.51
CA ARG A 69 -2.26 -7.14 9.27
C ARG A 69 -2.27 -5.64 8.98
N ILE A 70 -3.21 -5.17 8.15
CA ILE A 70 -3.35 -3.74 7.84
C ILE A 70 -3.75 -2.96 9.09
N ARG A 71 -4.68 -3.48 9.90
CA ARG A 71 -5.03 -2.87 11.19
C ARG A 71 -3.81 -2.67 12.07
N ASN A 72 -3.00 -3.72 12.26
CA ASN A 72 -1.81 -3.62 13.10
C ASN A 72 -0.80 -2.57 12.57
N ILE A 73 -0.67 -2.44 11.23
CA ILE A 73 0.17 -1.40 10.62
C ILE A 73 -0.39 -0.01 10.91
N ILE A 74 -1.70 0.19 10.74
CA ILE A 74 -2.38 1.46 11.02
C ILE A 74 -2.19 1.83 12.50
N ASP A 75 -2.48 0.91 13.41
CA ASP A 75 -2.38 1.12 14.85
C ASP A 75 -0.95 1.45 15.26
N GLU A 76 0.05 0.79 14.68
CA GLU A 76 1.44 1.09 14.98
C GLU A 76 1.86 2.49 14.50
N ILE A 77 1.39 2.90 13.31
CA ILE A 77 1.67 4.24 12.79
C ILE A 77 0.98 5.29 13.66
N ASP A 78 -0.33 5.17 13.88
CA ASP A 78 -1.11 6.15 14.63
C ASP A 78 -0.57 6.32 16.07
N ASN A 79 -0.12 5.25 16.72
CA ASN A 79 0.45 5.32 18.08
C ASN A 79 1.86 5.93 18.15
N LYS A 80 2.62 5.92 17.05
CA LYS A 80 4.04 6.31 17.07
C LYS A 80 4.32 7.59 16.29
N ILE A 81 3.45 8.02 15.38
CA ILE A 81 3.74 9.09 14.41
C ILE A 81 4.10 10.43 15.05
N ASP A 82 3.57 10.73 16.25
CA ASP A 82 3.87 11.96 16.97
C ASP A 82 5.29 11.97 17.55
N ASN A 83 5.80 10.80 17.94
CA ASN A 83 7.09 10.64 18.60
C ASN A 83 8.19 10.11 17.66
N ASP A 84 7.80 9.53 16.52
CA ASP A 84 8.67 8.89 15.55
C ASP A 84 8.30 9.29 14.12
N LYS A 85 8.94 10.37 13.66
CA LYS A 85 8.72 10.92 12.31
C LYS A 85 9.15 9.97 11.18
N LEU A 86 9.94 8.93 11.49
CA LEU A 86 10.45 7.97 10.51
C LEU A 86 9.64 6.67 10.49
N ILE A 87 8.55 6.55 11.27
CA ILE A 87 7.73 5.34 11.33
C ILE A 87 7.22 4.92 9.94
N LEU A 88 6.77 5.88 9.13
CA LEU A 88 6.29 5.63 7.77
C LEU A 88 7.40 5.13 6.86
N ALA A 89 8.58 5.75 6.94
CA ALA A 89 9.75 5.33 6.17
C ALA A 89 10.10 3.87 6.48
N ARG A 90 10.11 3.47 7.76
CA ARG A 90 10.39 2.08 8.15
C ARG A 90 9.34 1.06 7.70
N LYS A 91 8.11 1.48 7.45
CA LYS A 91 7.04 0.61 6.97
C LYS A 91 7.00 0.47 5.46
N ILE A 92 7.45 1.48 4.73
CA ILE A 92 7.36 1.55 3.27
C ILE A 92 8.68 1.15 2.62
N LEU A 93 9.79 1.58 3.20
CA LEU A 93 11.12 1.40 2.63
C LEU A 93 11.65 0.01 2.94
N THR A 94 12.43 -0.50 1.99
CA THR A 94 13.28 -1.66 2.20
C THR A 94 14.31 -1.37 3.30
N ALA A 95 14.87 -2.43 3.89
CA ALA A 95 15.95 -2.28 4.88
C ALA A 95 17.13 -1.46 4.33
N HIS A 96 17.39 -1.57 3.03
CA HIS A 96 18.43 -0.82 2.32
C HIS A 96 18.13 0.69 2.28
N GLU A 97 16.95 1.06 1.76
CA GLU A 97 16.51 2.45 1.67
C GLU A 97 16.38 3.12 3.04
N SER A 98 15.91 2.36 4.04
CA SER A 98 15.83 2.83 5.43
C SER A 98 17.22 3.12 6.02
N ASN A 99 18.22 2.25 5.77
CA ASN A 99 19.60 2.49 6.21
C ASN A 99 20.21 3.73 5.55
N TYR A 100 19.89 4.00 4.29
CA TYR A 100 20.35 5.22 3.60
C TYR A 100 19.85 6.48 4.30
N LEU A 101 18.57 6.53 4.68
CA LEU A 101 17.99 7.66 5.41
C LEU A 101 18.54 7.83 6.82
N LEU A 102 18.91 6.74 7.50
CA LEU A 102 19.37 6.76 8.89
C LEU A 102 20.87 7.02 9.05
N ARG A 103 21.71 6.64 8.07
CA ARG A 103 23.18 6.66 8.20
C ARG A 103 23.88 7.76 7.40
N GLY A 104 23.18 8.45 6.49
CA GLY A 104 23.71 9.56 5.71
C GLY A 104 24.58 9.16 4.51
N PRO A 105 24.87 10.09 3.58
CA PRO A 105 25.61 9.84 2.35
C PRO A 105 27.11 9.74 2.64
N GLY A 106 27.55 8.58 3.13
CA GLY A 106 28.96 8.30 3.40
C GLY A 106 29.28 6.82 3.62
N TYR A 107 28.28 5.93 3.49
CA TYR A 107 28.50 4.49 3.53
C TYR A 107 28.92 4.01 2.14
N GLU A 108 30.21 3.74 1.98
CA GLU A 108 30.79 3.12 0.80
C GLU A 108 30.24 1.68 0.67
N TYR A 109 29.67 1.36 -0.48
CA TYR A 109 29.03 0.06 -0.72
C TYR A 109 30.05 -0.98 -1.16
N ASN A 110 30.08 -2.13 -0.48
CA ASN A 110 30.47 -3.39 -1.09
C ASN A 110 29.22 -3.99 -1.75
N TYR A 111 29.15 -3.93 -3.08
CA TYR A 111 28.13 -4.67 -3.83
C TYR A 111 28.36 -6.16 -3.58
N VAL A 112 27.44 -6.81 -2.87
CA VAL A 112 27.27 -8.26 -2.98
C VAL A 112 26.25 -8.45 -4.08
N GLU A 113 26.68 -8.97 -5.23
CA GLU A 113 25.76 -9.44 -6.27
C GLU A 113 24.79 -10.43 -5.63
N HIS A 114 23.55 -10.00 -5.41
CA HIS A 114 22.47 -10.96 -5.25
C HIS A 114 22.34 -11.67 -6.59
N GLU A 115 22.62 -12.97 -6.60
CA GLU A 115 22.44 -13.85 -7.74
C GLU A 115 21.11 -13.50 -8.43
N LYS A 116 21.23 -13.17 -9.72
CA LYS A 116 20.09 -12.92 -10.59
C LYS A 116 19.12 -14.08 -10.45
N GLU A 117 17.86 -13.79 -10.13
CA GLU A 117 16.79 -14.75 -10.39
C GLU A 117 16.95 -15.26 -11.83
N PRO A 118 16.92 -16.58 -12.07
CA PRO A 118 17.10 -17.10 -13.42
C PRO A 118 16.00 -16.51 -14.30
N ALA A 119 16.42 -15.96 -15.45
CA ALA A 119 15.53 -15.37 -16.45
C ALA A 119 14.43 -16.38 -16.83
N GLY A 120 13.28 -16.25 -16.17
CA GLY A 120 12.06 -16.92 -16.58
C GLY A 120 11.71 -16.46 -17.98
N ASN A 121 11.72 -17.41 -18.91
CA ASN A 121 11.34 -17.25 -20.31
C ASN A 121 9.88 -16.78 -20.41
N TRP A 122 9.64 -15.48 -20.28
CA TRP A 122 8.35 -14.85 -20.59
C TRP A 122 8.28 -14.62 -22.11
N ASN A 123 8.04 -15.69 -22.85
CA ASN A 123 7.63 -15.62 -24.24
C ASN A 123 6.18 -15.09 -24.29
N CYS A 124 6.02 -13.76 -24.24
CA CYS A 124 4.75 -13.13 -24.59
C CYS A 124 4.68 -13.04 -26.12
N LYS A 125 4.06 -14.06 -26.75
CA LYS A 125 3.60 -13.95 -28.13
C LYS A 125 2.29 -13.17 -28.11
N ILE A 126 2.34 -11.95 -28.63
CA ILE A 126 1.15 -11.17 -28.97
C ILE A 126 0.56 -11.82 -30.23
N LEU A 127 -0.64 -12.39 -30.11
CA LEU A 127 -1.54 -12.65 -31.23
C LEU A 127 -2.60 -11.55 -31.23
#